data_AF-A0A429ZUK2-F1
#
_entry.id   AF-A0A429ZUK2-F1
#
_cell.length_a   1.000
_cell.length_b   1.000
_cell.length_c   1.000
_cell.angle_alpha   90.00
_cell.angle_beta   90.00
_cell.angle_gamma   90.00
#
_symmetry.space_group_name_H-M   'P 1'
#
loop_
_entity.id
_entity.type
_entity.pdbx_description
1 polymer ?
#
loop_
_entity_poly.entity_id
_entity_poly.type
_entity_poly.pdbx_seq_one_letter_code
_entity_poly.pdbx_strand_id
1 'polypeptide(L)' 'MKKISPITIASLTSLILGIVVYLVSSQMPSTIDSNGILHEPYFFMLPVGALLVCLGIILGAISFIRKMTRKNL' A
#
# COMPACT_ATOMS: atom_id res chain seq x y z
N MET A 1 18.96 20.13 -8.91
CA MET A 1 17.80 19.28 -8.58
C MET A 1 17.96 18.74 -7.17
N LYS A 2 16.95 18.87 -6.30
CA LYS A 2 17.04 18.39 -4.90
C LYS A 2 17.00 16.86 -4.91
N LYS A 3 18.05 16.19 -4.39
CA LYS A 3 18.13 14.73 -4.37
C LYS A 3 17.00 14.15 -3.52
N ILE A 4 16.15 13.32 -4.12
CA ILE A 4 15.04 12.64 -3.43
C ILE A 4 15.62 11.51 -2.60
N SER A 5 15.15 11.34 -1.35
CA SER A 5 15.65 10.29 -0.49
C SER A 5 15.10 8.92 -0.91
N PRO A 6 15.87 7.83 -0.80
CA PRO A 6 15.40 6.49 -1.16
C PRO A 6 14.16 6.07 -0.34
N ILE A 7 14.05 6.55 0.90
CA ILE A 7 12.88 6.29 1.78
C ILE A 7 11.62 6.94 1.19
N THR A 8 11.74 8.16 0.64
CA THR A 8 10.61 8.83 -0.03
C THR A 8 10.16 8.06 -1.26
N ILE A 9 11.11 7.52 -2.04
CA ILE A 9 10.80 6.70 -3.22
C ILE A 9 10.09 5.41 -2.77
N ALA A 10 10.65 4.68 -1.81
CA ALA A 10 10.07 3.44 -1.28
C ALA A 10 8.67 3.65 -0.67
N SER A 11 8.45 4.77 0.01
CA SER A 11 7.13 5.16 0.53
C SER A 11 6.12 5.33 -0.60
N LEU A 12 6.46 6.12 -1.62
CA LEU A 12 5.56 6.41 -2.72
C LEU A 12 5.26 5.17 -3.56
N THR A 13 6.28 4.34 -3.84
CA THR A 13 6.09 3.10 -4.59
C THR A 13 5.19 2.12 -3.82
N SER A 14 5.41 1.94 -2.51
CA SER A 14 4.59 1.06 -1.69
C SER A 14 3.13 1.54 -1.63
N LEU A 15 2.92 2.84 -1.51
CA LEU A 15 1.59 3.44 -1.46
C LEU A 15 0.85 3.27 -2.80
N ILE A 16 1.50 3.56 -3.92
CA ILE A 16 0.92 3.36 -5.26
C ILE A 16 0.62 1.88 -5.50
N LEU A 17 1.56 0.98 -5.20
CA LEU A 17 1.37 -0.46 -5.36
C LEU A 17 0.20 -0.97 -4.51
N GLY A 18 0.10 -0.55 -3.25
CA GLY A 18 -1.00 -0.94 -2.37
C GLY A 18 -2.38 -0.50 -2.89
N ILE A 19 -2.47 0.74 -3.40
CA ILE A 19 -3.70 1.25 -4.02
C ILE A 19 -4.03 0.45 -5.29
N VAL A 20 -3.05 0.18 -6.14
CA VAL A 20 -3.25 -0.61 -7.37
C VAL A 20 -3.75 -2.01 -7.03
N VAL A 21 -3.16 -2.67 -6.02
CA VAL A 21 -3.61 -4.00 -5.56
C VAL A 21 -5.08 -3.96 -5.14
N TYR A 22 -5.50 -2.91 -4.42
CA TYR A 22 -6.90 -2.75 -3.99
C TYR A 22 -7.86 -2.54 -5.17
N LEU A 23 -7.46 -1.70 -6.13
CA LEU A 23 -8.24 -1.46 -7.35
C LEU A 23 -8.39 -2.73 -8.19
N VAL A 24 -7.31 -3.51 -8.30
CA VAL A 24 -7.34 -4.80 -9.02
C VAL A 24 -8.21 -5.82 -8.28
N SER A 25 -8.10 -5.92 -6.95
CA SER A 25 -8.93 -6.85 -6.18
C SER A 25 -10.42 -6.57 -6.30
N SER A 26 -10.82 -5.31 -6.48
CA SER A 26 -12.24 -4.94 -6.65
C SER A 26 -12.88 -5.46 -7.94
N GLN A 27 -12.05 -5.87 -8.92
CA GLN A 27 -12.50 -6.39 -10.21
C GLN A 27 -12.42 -7.91 -10.29
N MET A 28 -11.90 -8.57 -9.25
CA MET A 28 -11.71 -10.01 -9.25
C MET A 28 -13.05 -10.75 -9.07
N PRO A 29 -13.29 -11.83 -9.83
CA PRO A 29 -14.51 -12.59 -9.71
C PRO A 29 -14.60 -13.28 -8.35
N SER A 30 -15.77 -13.21 -7.75
CA SER A 30 -16.17 -14.01 -6.59
C SER A 30 -17.39 -14.85 -6.97
N THR A 31 -17.50 -16.03 -6.40
CA THR A 31 -18.61 -16.95 -6.71
C THR A 31 -19.11 -17.59 -5.42
N ILE A 32 -20.42 -17.73 -5.32
CA ILE A 32 -21.06 -18.43 -4.22
C ILE A 32 -21.40 -19.83 -4.72
N ASP A 33 -20.87 -20.85 -4.05
CA ASP A 33 -21.21 -22.24 -4.36
C ASP A 33 -22.65 -22.54 -3.92
N SER A 34 -23.22 -23.61 -4.49
CA SER A 34 -24.53 -24.18 -4.15
C SER A 34 -24.74 -24.41 -2.65
N ASN A 35 -23.66 -24.62 -1.89
CA ASN A 35 -23.67 -24.80 -0.44
C ASN A 35 -23.66 -23.47 0.35
N GLY A 36 -23.73 -22.32 -0.33
CA GLY A 36 -23.68 -20.99 0.27
C GLY A 36 -22.27 -20.51 0.64
N ILE A 37 -21.23 -21.25 0.25
CA ILE A 37 -19.83 -20.90 0.55
C ILE A 37 -19.33 -19.88 -0.48
N LEU A 38 -18.78 -18.77 0.01
CA LEU A 38 -18.15 -17.75 -0.81
C LEU A 38 -16.73 -18.18 -1.20
N HIS A 39 -16.47 -18.28 -2.50
CA HIS A 39 -15.16 -18.51 -3.08
C HIS A 39 -14.60 -17.19 -3.62
N GLU A 40 -13.54 -16.72 -2.96
CA GLU A 40 -12.76 -15.53 -3.37
C GLU A 40 -11.30 -15.95 -3.62
N PRO A 41 -10.94 -16.32 -4.87
CA PRO A 41 -9.62 -16.86 -5.20
C PRO A 41 -8.47 -15.88 -4.87
N TYR A 42 -8.78 -14.58 -4.82
CA TYR A 42 -7.82 -13.50 -4.64
C TYR A 42 -8.04 -12.72 -3.35
N PHE A 43 -8.71 -13.31 -2.34
CA PHE A 43 -8.98 -12.67 -1.06
C PHE A 43 -7.72 -12.08 -0.41
N PHE A 44 -6.57 -12.74 -0.58
CA PHE A 44 -5.27 -12.30 -0.06
C PHE A 44 -4.82 -10.92 -0.58
N MET A 45 -5.31 -10.46 -1.74
CA MET A 45 -4.95 -9.17 -2.29
C MET A 45 -5.40 -8.01 -1.39
N LEU A 46 -6.55 -8.15 -0.69
CA LEU A 46 -7.06 -7.12 0.21
C LEU A 46 -6.11 -6.87 1.40
N PRO A 47 -5.72 -7.89 2.21
CA PRO A 47 -4.71 -7.74 3.25
C PRO A 47 -3.36 -7.23 2.72
N VAL A 48 -2.88 -7.75 1.59
CA VAL A 48 -1.59 -7.35 1.01
C VAL A 48 -1.60 -5.89 0.58
N GLY A 49 -2.66 -5.44 -0.09
CA GLY A 49 -2.85 -4.05 -0.48
C GLY A 49 -2.86 -3.12 0.73
N ALA A 50 -3.61 -3.49 1.78
CA ALA A 50 -3.66 -2.73 3.03
C ALA A 50 -2.28 -2.61 3.72
N LEU A 51 -1.52 -3.71 3.78
CA LEU A 51 -0.16 -3.71 4.32
C LEU A 51 0.78 -2.79 3.53
N LEU A 52 0.72 -2.81 2.20
CA LEU A 52 1.52 -1.95 1.33
C LEU A 52 1.19 -0.47 1.52
N VAL A 53 -0.10 -0.12 1.62
CA VAL A 53 -0.54 1.25 1.90
C VAL A 53 -0.04 1.69 3.28
N CYS A 54 -0.21 0.87 4.32
CA CYS A 54 0.27 1.17 5.66
C CYS A 54 1.78 1.39 5.69
N LEU A 55 2.55 0.52 5.03
CA LEU A 55 3.99 0.64 4.91
C LEU A 55 4.39 1.95 4.21
N GLY A 56 3.70 2.29 3.11
CA GLY A 56 3.90 3.54 2.39
C GLY A 56 3.69 4.77 3.27
N ILE A 57 2.61 4.78 4.07
CA ILE A 57 2.29 5.85 5.01
C ILE A 57 3.36 5.97 6.10
N ILE A 58 3.75 4.85 6.73
CA ILE A 58 4.77 4.83 7.80
C ILE A 58 6.12 5.35 7.28
N LEU A 59 6.58 4.85 6.13
CA LEU A 59 7.84 5.31 5.53
C LEU A 59 7.78 6.80 5.14
N GLY A 60 6.62 7.25 4.65
CA GLY A 60 6.37 8.65 4.31
C GLY A 60 6.46 9.56 5.53
N ALA A 61 5.79 9.17 6.62
CA ALA A 61 5.85 9.87 7.91
C ALA A 61 7.28 9.94 8.46
N ILE A 62 8.01 8.82 8.45
CA ILE A 62 9.42 8.77 8.88
C ILE A 62 10.28 9.72 8.02
N SER A 63 10.11 9.70 6.69
CA SER A 63 10.85 10.58 5.79
C SER A 63 10.54 12.06 6.06
N PHE A 64 9.27 12.39 6.30
CA PHE A 64 8.81 13.73 6.60
C PHE A 64 9.37 14.25 7.93
N ILE A 65 9.24 13.46 9.01
CA ILE A 65 9.75 13.81 10.34
C ILE A 65 11.26 14.04 10.29
N ARG A 66 12.03 13.12 9.68
CA ARG A 66 13.50 13.27 9.54
C ARG A 66 13.88 14.55 8.82
N LYS A 67 13.11 14.95 7.81
CA LYS A 67 13.34 16.18 7.05
C LYS A 67 13.00 17.43 7.87
N MET A 68 11.96 17.39 8.71
CA MET A 68 11.62 18.47 9.62
C MET A 68 12.68 18.64 10.72
N THR A 69 13.10 17.55 11.37
CA THR A 69 14.12 17.60 12.43
C THR A 69 15.47 18.12 11.90
N ARG A 70 15.87 17.72 10.68
CA ARG A 70 17.10 18.22 10.03
C ARG A 70 17.04 19.69 9.60
N LYS A 71 15.86 20.30 9.54
CA LYS A 71 15.69 21.71 9.17
C LYS A 71 15.68 22.63 10.39
N ASN A 72 15.41 22.10 11.58
CA ASN A 72 15.31 22.84 12.84
C ASN A 72 16.59 22.76 13.71
N LEU A 73 17.65 22.15 13.17
CA LEU A 73 19.01 22.08 13.72
C LEU A 73 19.95 22.79 12.74
#